data_AF-A0A2D6XBQ3-F1
#
_entry.id   AF-A0A2D6XBQ3-F1
#
_cell.length_a   1.000
_cell.length_b   1.000
_cell.length_c   1.000
_cell.angle_alpha   90.00
_cell.angle_beta   90.00
_cell.angle_gamma   90.00
#
_symmetry.space_group_name_H-M   'P 1'
#
loop_
_entity.id
_entity.type
_entity.pdbx_description
1 polymer ?
#
loop_
_entity_poly.entity_id
_entity_poly.type
_entity_poly.pdbx_seq_one_letter_code
_entity_poly.pdbx_strand_id
1 'polypeptide(L)'
;MPGQILIPKFGRRGQDAARANRAFRDVGMFKKYVDAEKHRYRRRAQDVFSRYKNYQHNKKAELRLEGVIDARSYMRWQEVDPHFWDDDANVKKFLKDNRETQPWRS
;
A
#
# COMPACT_ATOMS: atom_id res chain seq x y z
N MET A 1 -23.99 9.89 4.07
CA MET A 1 -23.89 8.79 3.09
C MET A 1 -23.73 7.50 3.89
N PRO A 2 -24.56 6.47 3.67
CA PRO A 2 -24.43 5.20 4.39
C PRO A 2 -23.06 4.57 4.05
N GLY A 3 -22.30 4.19 5.08
CA GLY A 3 -20.96 3.65 4.94
C GLY A 3 -20.98 2.34 4.15
N GLN A 4 -20.52 2.37 2.91
CA GLN A 4 -20.36 1.17 2.10
C GLN A 4 -19.13 0.40 2.58
N ILE A 5 -19.35 -0.81 3.11
CA ILE A 5 -18.28 -1.75 3.42
C ILE A 5 -17.77 -2.31 2.08
N LEU A 6 -16.57 -1.90 1.68
CA LEU A 6 -15.86 -2.49 0.55
C LEU A 6 -15.22 -3.80 0.99
N ILE A 7 -15.75 -4.94 0.53
CA ILE A 7 -15.08 -6.24 0.67
C ILE A 7 -14.21 -6.43 -0.59
N PRO A 8 -12.87 -6.28 -0.52
CA PRO A 8 -12.03 -6.41 -1.70
C PRO A 8 -11.95 -7.87 -2.15
N LYS A 9 -12.51 -8.18 -3.33
CA LYS A 9 -12.31 -9.47 -3.99
C LYS A 9 -11.00 -9.43 -4.79
N PHE A 10 -9.93 -9.95 -4.20
CA PHE A 10 -8.67 -10.08 -4.93
C PHE A 10 -8.80 -11.16 -6.02
N GLY A 11 -8.39 -10.82 -7.25
CA GLY A 11 -8.37 -11.73 -8.39
C GLY A 11 -7.29 -12.82 -8.27
N ARG A 12 -6.53 -13.07 -9.33
CA ARG A 12 -5.61 -14.23 -9.47
C ARG A 12 -4.35 -14.20 -8.56
N ARG A 13 -4.49 -14.12 -7.24
CA ARG A 13 -3.37 -14.18 -6.27
C ARG A 13 -2.50 -15.42 -6.44
N GLY A 14 -3.09 -16.57 -6.80
CA GLY A 14 -2.35 -17.82 -7.01
C GLY A 14 -1.29 -17.76 -8.13
N GLN A 15 -1.50 -16.93 -9.17
CA GLN A 15 -0.53 -16.77 -10.25
C GLN A 15 0.67 -15.91 -9.83
N ASP A 16 0.42 -14.91 -8.98
CA ASP A 16 1.49 -14.08 -8.40
C ASP A 16 2.37 -14.91 -7.44
N ALA A 17 1.77 -15.78 -6.62
CA ALA A 17 2.49 -16.67 -5.71
C ALA A 17 3.37 -17.68 -6.47
N ALA A 18 2.88 -18.29 -7.55
CA ALA A 18 3.66 -19.19 -8.38
C ALA A 18 4.85 -18.49 -9.06
N ARG A 19 4.67 -17.23 -9.48
CA ARG A 19 5.74 -16.41 -10.07
C ARG A 19 6.80 -16.03 -9.05
N ALA A 20 6.39 -15.65 -7.85
CA ALA A 20 7.29 -15.39 -6.72
C ALA A 20 8.11 -16.63 -6.37
N ASN A 21 7.46 -17.80 -6.24
CA ASN A 21 8.13 -19.07 -5.94
C ASN A 21 9.17 -19.48 -6.98
N ARG A 22 8.94 -19.21 -8.27
CA ARG A 22 9.96 -19.42 -9.31
C ARG A 22 11.11 -18.42 -9.19
N ALA A 23 10.81 -17.15 -8.92
CA ALA A 23 11.82 -16.11 -8.77
C ALA A 23 12.71 -16.33 -7.54
N PHE A 24 12.18 -16.86 -6.43
CA PHE A 24 12.98 -17.17 -5.24
C PHE A 24 14.03 -18.28 -5.46
N ARG A 25 13.89 -19.10 -6.51
CA ARG A 25 14.84 -20.17 -6.83
C ARG A 25 16.02 -19.72 -7.69
N ASP A 26 15.96 -18.51 -8.26
CA ASP A 26 17.01 -17.95 -9.12
C ASP A 26 17.25 -16.48 -8.78
N VAL A 27 18.47 -16.16 -8.34
CA VAL A 27 18.88 -14.82 -7.88
C VAL A 27 18.68 -13.75 -8.96
N GLY A 28 18.92 -14.08 -10.24
CA GLY A 28 18.73 -13.16 -11.37
C GLY A 28 17.25 -12.88 -11.66
N MET A 29 16.39 -13.88 -11.47
CA MET A 29 14.94 -13.75 -11.59
C MET A 29 14.32 -13.04 -10.39
N PHE A 30 14.88 -13.24 -9.19
CA PHE A 30 14.45 -12.57 -7.97
C PHE A 30 14.56 -11.04 -8.10
N LYS A 31 15.71 -10.54 -8.56
CA LYS A 31 15.92 -9.10 -8.76
C LYS A 31 14.89 -8.52 -9.73
N LYS A 32 14.69 -9.16 -10.89
CA LYS A 32 13.69 -8.74 -11.89
C LYS A 32 12.27 -8.74 -11.33
N TYR A 33 11.94 -9.74 -10.52
CA TYR A 33 10.64 -9.85 -9.87
C TYR A 33 10.41 -8.71 -8.87
N VAL A 34 11.39 -8.43 -8.00
CA VAL A 34 11.34 -7.33 -7.04
C VAL A 34 11.19 -5.98 -7.75
N ASP A 35 11.98 -5.75 -8.81
CA ASP A 35 11.91 -4.49 -9.57
C ASP A 35 10.55 -4.31 -10.26
N ALA A 36 9.99 -5.38 -10.81
CA ALA A 36 8.65 -5.37 -11.40
C ALA A 36 7.56 -5.06 -10.36
N GLU A 37 7.63 -5.67 -9.17
CA GLU A 37 6.69 -5.36 -8.09
C GLU A 37 6.83 -3.93 -7.58
N LYS A 38 8.06 -3.40 -7.46
CA LYS A 38 8.29 -1.99 -7.14
C LYS A 38 7.67 -1.05 -8.17
N HIS A 39 7.82 -1.35 -9.46
CA HIS A 39 7.21 -0.54 -10.53
C HIS A 39 5.69 -0.58 -10.47
N ARG A 40 5.10 -1.77 -10.26
CA ARG A 40 3.65 -1.93 -10.13
C ARG A 40 3.11 -1.20 -8.91
N TYR A 41 3.81 -1.28 -7.77
CA TYR A 41 3.48 -0.53 -6.57
C TYR A 41 3.51 0.97 -6.83
N ARG A 42 4.59 1.51 -7.42
CA ARG A 42 4.70 2.94 -7.75
C ARG A 42 3.57 3.43 -8.63
N ARG A 43 3.15 2.68 -9.65
CA ARG A 43 2.00 3.05 -10.50
C ARG A 43 0.71 3.13 -9.69
N ARG A 44 0.42 2.12 -8.87
CA ARG A 44 -0.78 2.13 -8.00
C ARG A 44 -0.73 3.29 -6.99
N ALA A 45 0.43 3.52 -6.40
CA ALA A 45 0.63 4.61 -5.45
C ALA A 45 0.44 5.97 -6.13
N GLN A 46 0.93 6.18 -7.35
CA GLN A 46 0.71 7.40 -8.13
C GLN A 46 -0.77 7.63 -8.45
N ASP A 47 -1.52 6.59 -8.81
CA ASP A 47 -2.96 6.71 -9.06
C ASP A 47 -3.70 7.21 -7.81
N VAL A 48 -3.37 6.68 -6.63
CA VAL A 48 -3.93 7.14 -5.36
C VAL A 48 -3.44 8.55 -5.02
N PHE A 49 -2.13 8.80 -5.12
CA PHE A 49 -1.50 10.11 -4.89
C PHE A 49 -2.21 11.21 -5.68
N SER A 50 -2.45 10.99 -6.97
CA SER A 50 -3.04 11.98 -7.88
C SER A 50 -4.43 12.46 -7.42
N ARG A 51 -5.20 11.59 -6.76
CA ARG A 51 -6.54 11.90 -6.25
C ARG A 51 -6.51 12.76 -5.00
N TYR A 52 -5.44 12.63 -4.21
CA TYR A 52 -5.29 13.31 -2.91
C TYR A 52 -4.23 14.43 -2.92
N LYS A 53 -3.66 14.76 -4.07
CA LYS A 53 -2.63 15.81 -4.22
C LYS A 53 -3.05 17.18 -3.68
N ASN A 54 -4.33 17.53 -3.82
CA ASN A 54 -4.90 18.81 -3.39
C ASN A 54 -5.67 18.69 -2.07
N TYR A 55 -5.51 17.58 -1.34
CA TYR A 55 -6.22 17.36 -0.09
C TYR A 55 -5.75 18.36 0.97
N GLN A 56 -6.70 19.06 1.59
CA GLN A 56 -6.45 19.98 2.70
C GLN A 56 -7.02 19.40 4.00
N HIS A 57 -6.19 19.39 5.04
CA HIS A 57 -6.60 18.92 6.36
C HIS A 57 -7.52 19.93 7.03
N ASN A 58 -8.71 19.48 7.45
CA ASN A 58 -9.54 20.27 8.35
C ASN A 58 -9.03 20.12 9.78
N LYS A 59 -8.50 21.21 10.36
CA LYS A 59 -7.95 21.24 11.72
C LYS A 59 -8.98 20.94 12.82
N LYS A 60 -10.27 21.03 12.52
CA LYS A 60 -11.38 20.78 13.45
C LYS A 60 -11.96 19.37 13.33
N ALA A 61 -11.45 18.54 12.42
CA ALA A 61 -11.93 17.17 12.26
C ALA A 61 -11.41 16.27 13.38
N GLU A 62 -12.29 15.41 13.89
CA GLU A 62 -11.95 14.39 14.89
C GLU A 62 -10.98 13.34 14.34
N LEU A 63 -11.17 12.98 13.06
CA LEU A 63 -10.29 12.05 12.35
C LEU A 63 -9.35 12.80 11.42
N ARG A 64 -8.08 12.43 11.48
CA ARG A 64 -7.05 12.95 10.60
C ARG A 64 -6.62 11.88 9.61
N LEU A 65 -6.54 12.27 8.34
CA LEU A 65 -6.03 11.39 7.29
C LEU A 65 -4.50 11.32 7.37
N GLU A 66 -3.94 10.29 8.00
CA GLU A 66 -2.48 10.17 8.17
C GLU A 66 -1.76 9.69 6.90
N GLY A 67 -2.44 8.94 6.02
CA GLY A 67 -1.87 8.46 4.76
C GLY A 67 -2.94 7.90 3.83
N VAL A 68 -2.60 7.77 2.56
CA VAL A 68 -3.40 7.11 1.52
C VAL A 68 -2.59 5.98 0.89
N ILE A 69 -3.17 4.79 0.86
CA ILE A 69 -2.48 3.56 0.49
C ILE A 69 -3.40 2.75 -0.40
N ASP A 70 -2.85 2.04 -1.39
CA ASP A 70 -3.66 1.14 -2.21
C ASP A 70 -4.09 -0.10 -1.41
N ALA A 71 -5.30 -0.59 -1.66
CA ALA A 71 -5.90 -1.69 -0.91
C ALA A 71 -5.06 -2.98 -0.92
N ARG A 72 -4.27 -3.24 -1.97
CA ARG A 72 -3.42 -4.44 -2.04
C ARG A 72 -2.24 -4.31 -1.09
N SER A 73 -1.61 -3.14 -1.02
CA SER A 73 -0.52 -2.89 -0.08
C SER A 73 -1.02 -2.90 1.37
N TYR A 74 -2.19 -2.33 1.64
CA TYR A 74 -2.82 -2.39 2.97
C TYR A 74 -3.00 -3.82 3.46
N MET A 75 -3.66 -4.66 2.65
CA MET A 75 -3.93 -6.05 3.00
C MET A 75 -2.67 -6.90 3.11
N ARG A 76 -1.65 -6.62 2.28
CA ARG A 76 -0.39 -7.37 2.34
C ARG A 76 0.30 -7.21 3.70
N TRP A 77 0.31 -6.00 4.25
CA TRP A 77 0.90 -5.78 5.57
C TRP A 77 0.07 -6.40 6.67
N GLN A 78 -1.25 -6.35 6.57
CA GLN A 78 -2.16 -7.02 7.50
C GLN A 78 -2.02 -8.56 7.47
N GLU A 79 -1.69 -9.15 6.31
CA GLU A 79 -1.42 -10.59 6.18
C GLU A 79 -0.07 -11.00 6.78
N VAL A 80 0.94 -10.13 6.73
CA VAL A 80 2.27 -10.38 7.31
C VAL A 80 2.23 -10.21 8.83
N ASP A 81 1.54 -9.18 9.30
CA ASP A 81 1.33 -8.87 10.70
C ASP A 81 -0.12 -8.33 10.88
N PRO A 82 -1.02 -9.10 11.51
CA PRO A 82 -2.41 -8.70 11.72
C PRO A 82 -2.58 -7.37 12.46
N HIS A 83 -1.61 -6.99 13.30
CA HIS A 83 -1.62 -5.76 14.10
C HIS A 83 -0.77 -4.65 13.50
N PHE A 84 -0.26 -4.83 12.28
CA PHE A 84 0.62 -3.85 11.65
C PHE A 84 0.06 -2.43 11.65
N TRP A 85 -1.24 -2.29 11.36
CA TRP A 85 -1.93 -1.01 11.28
C TRP A 85 -2.41 -0.49 12.65
N ASP A 86 -2.45 -1.34 13.66
CA ASP A 86 -2.80 -0.97 15.04
C ASP A 86 -1.58 -0.46 15.80
N ASP A 87 -0.36 -0.86 15.38
CA ASP A 87 0.90 -0.39 15.96
C ASP A 87 1.35 0.96 15.34
N ASP A 88 1.24 1.99 16.17
CA ASP A 88 1.65 3.36 15.90
C ASP A 88 3.10 3.49 15.38
N ALA A 89 4.02 2.66 15.88
CA ALA A 89 5.42 2.68 15.45
C ALA A 89 5.58 2.12 14.03
N ASN A 90 4.87 1.03 13.71
CA ASN A 90 4.85 0.44 12.37
C ASN A 90 4.27 1.41 11.35
N VAL A 91 3.14 2.04 11.68
CA VAL A 91 2.49 3.02 10.81
C VAL A 91 3.39 4.24 10.57
N LYS A 92 3.98 4.82 11.63
CA LYS A 92 4.89 5.98 11.49
C LYS A 92 6.10 5.65 10.63
N LYS A 93 6.71 4.47 10.83
CA LYS A 93 7.83 4.00 10.01
C LYS A 93 7.42 3.81 8.55
N PHE A 94 6.29 3.15 8.32
CA PHE A 94 5.76 2.91 6.97
C PHE A 94 5.53 4.22 6.21
N LEU A 95 4.87 5.19 6.82
CA LEU A 95 4.60 6.50 6.21
C LEU A 95 5.88 7.30 5.94
N LYS A 96 6.88 7.18 6.83
CA LYS A 96 8.20 7.82 6.65
C LYS A 96 8.96 7.25 5.45
N ASP A 97 8.95 5.93 5.32
CA ASP A 97 9.69 5.23 4.27
C ASP A 97 8.99 5.30 2.89
N ASN A 98 7.68 5.55 2.87
CA ASN A 98 6.85 5.61 1.66
C ASN A 98 6.15 6.97 1.55
N ARG A 99 6.91 8.04 1.27
CA ARG A 99 6.41 9.43 1.24
C ARG A 99 5.25 9.66 0.26
N GLU A 100 5.16 8.87 -0.80
CA GLU A 100 4.05 8.88 -1.77
C GLU A 100 2.68 8.55 -1.14
N THR A 101 2.66 8.02 0.07
CA THR A 101 1.43 7.80 0.84
C THR A 101 0.92 9.07 1.51
N GLN A 102 1.70 10.15 1.53
CA GLN A 102 1.34 11.44 2.14
C GLN A 102 1.41 12.58 1.10
N PRO A 103 0.56 12.57 0.06
CA PRO A 103 0.66 13.49 -1.07
C PRO A 103 0.60 14.98 -0.71
N TRP A 104 -0.09 15.32 0.37
CA TRP A 104 -0.21 16.70 0.88
C TRP A 104 1.00 17.17 1.70
N ARG A 105 1.98 16.30 1.99
CA ARG A 105 3.23 16.66 2.69
C ARG A 105 4.41 16.85 1.71
N SER A 106 4.15 16.76 0.40
CA SER A 106 5.14 16.89 -0.68
C SER A 106 5.72 18.29 -0.78
#